data_AF-A0A1G2W543-F1
#
_entry.id   AF-A0A1G2W543-F1
#
_cell.length_a   1.000
_cell.length_b   1.000
_cell.length_c   1.000
_cell.angle_alpha   90.00
_cell.angle_beta   90.00
_cell.angle_gamma   90.00
#
_symmetry.space_group_name_H-M   'P 1'
#
loop_
_entity.id
_entity.type
_entity.pdbx_description
1 polymer ?
#
loop_
_entity_poly.entity_id
_entity_poly.type
_entity_poly.pdbx_seq_one_letter_code
_entity_poly.pdbx_strand_id
1 'polypeptide(L)' 'MNEIAPEEKIDRLQNRVRFAGAETDRCLIELRLEVDHLRLELTALKQFMTVSNPSFAEQFPQILEKAIHEVDPESH' A
#
# COMPACT_ATOMS: atom_id res chain seq x y z
N MET A 1 -37.15 -26.03 -5.47
CA MET A 1 -36.47 -24.72 -5.26
C MET A 1 -36.36 -24.59 -3.75
N ASN A 2 -35.15 -24.60 -3.17
CA ASN A 2 -35.00 -24.47 -1.72
C ASN A 2 -35.27 -23.02 -1.33
N GLU A 3 -36.49 -22.74 -0.85
CA GLU A 3 -36.85 -21.46 -0.25
C GLU A 3 -36.15 -21.39 1.12
N ILE A 4 -34.98 -20.74 1.11
CA ILE A 4 -34.27 -20.37 2.32
C ILE A 4 -35.11 -19.30 3.02
N ALA A 5 -35.41 -19.49 4.31
CA ALA A 5 -36.16 -18.54 5.09
C ALA A 5 -35.46 -17.16 5.03
N PRO A 6 -36.21 -16.05 4.93
CA PRO A 6 -35.62 -14.70 4.87
C PRO A 6 -34.57 -14.44 5.96
N GLU A 7 -34.78 -14.98 7.16
CA GLU A 7 -33.87 -14.91 8.30
C GLU A 7 -32.52 -15.60 8.01
N GLU A 8 -32.54 -16.83 7.47
CA GLU A 8 -31.32 -17.54 7.09
C GLU A 8 -30.54 -16.81 5.99
N LYS A 9 -31.24 -16.09 5.10
CA LYS A 9 -30.60 -15.28 4.06
C LYS A 9 -29.95 -14.03 4.65
N ILE A 10 -30.60 -13.38 5.62
CA ILE A 10 -30.04 -12.24 6.36
C ILE A 10 -28.78 -12.66 7.11
N ASP A 11 -28.83 -13.78 7.85
CA ASP A 11 -27.67 -14.30 8.60
C ASP A 11 -26.49 -14.62 7.68
N ARG A 12 -26.75 -15.21 6.50
CA ARG A 12 -25.69 -15.45 5.50
C ARG A 12 -25.07 -14.16 4.98
N LEU A 13 -25.88 -13.14 4.70
CA LEU A 13 -25.39 -11.85 4.22
C LEU A 13 -24.57 -11.13 5.30
N GLN A 14 -25.05 -11.12 6.55
CA GLN A 14 -24.32 -10.53 7.68
C GLN A 14 -22.97 -11.21 7.88
N ASN A 15 -22.93 -12.54 7.82
CA ASN A 15 -21.67 -13.28 7.90
C ASN A 15 -20.72 -12.92 6.76
N ARG A 16 -21.21 -12.85 5.52
CA ARG A 16 -20.38 -12.45 4.36
C ARG A 16 -19.81 -11.05 4.52
N VAL A 17 -20.61 -10.09 4.95
CA VAL A 17 -20.15 -8.71 5.21
C VAL A 17 -19.09 -8.70 6.31
N ARG A 18 -19.31 -9.43 7.40
CA ARG A 18 -18.34 -9.52 8.51
C ARG A 18 -17.01 -10.12 8.05
N PHE A 19 -17.04 -11.22 7.29
CA PHE A 19 -15.82 -11.85 6.77
C PHE A 19 -15.10 -10.93 5.78
N ALA A 20 -15.83 -10.26 4.88
CA ALA A 20 -15.22 -9.30 3.96
C ALA A 20 -14.58 -8.11 4.69
N GLY A 21 -15.23 -7.62 5.76
CA GLY A 21 -14.66 -6.58 6.62
C GLY A 21 -13.37 -7.02 7.30
N ALA A 22 -13.38 -8.18 7.96
CA ALA A 22 -12.20 -8.73 8.63
C ALA A 22 -11.03 -8.96 7.66
N GLU A 23 -11.31 -9.43 6.44
CA GLU A 23 -10.28 -9.63 5.42
C GLU A 23 -9.72 -8.31 4.90
N THR A 24 -10.59 -7.30 4.71
CA THR A 24 -10.17 -5.95 4.30
C THR A 24 -9.29 -5.31 5.35
N ASP A 25 -9.65 -5.43 6.64
CA ASP A 25 -8.86 -4.92 7.76
C ASP A 25 -7.48 -5.59 7.82
N ARG A 26 -7.44 -6.92 7.61
CA ARG A 26 -6.19 -7.68 7.54
C ARG A 26 -5.31 -7.19 6.39
N CYS A 27 -5.84 -7.07 5.18
CA CYS A 27 -5.11 -6.57 4.02
C CYS A 27 -4.59 -5.14 4.24
N LEU A 28 -5.38 -4.27 4.90
CA LEU A 28 -4.93 -2.91 5.22
C LEU A 28 -3.76 -2.91 6.21
N ILE A 29 -3.77 -3.79 7.20
CA ILE A 29 -2.66 -3.93 8.15
C ILE A 29 -1.41 -4.45 7.43
N GLU A 30 -1.55 -5.50 6.61
CA GLU A 30 -0.44 -6.06 5.82
C GLU A 30 0.16 -5.01 4.90
N LEU A 31 -0.68 -4.27 4.16
CA LEU A 31 -0.20 -3.21 3.26
C LEU A 31 0.53 -2.09 4.02
N ARG A 32 0.05 -1.71 5.21
CA ARG A 32 0.75 -0.72 6.05
C ARG A 32 2.12 -1.22 6.48
N LEU A 33 2.23 -2.48 6.88
CA LEU A 33 3.52 -3.09 7.25
C LEU A 33 4.49 -3.11 6.08
N GLU A 34 4.02 -3.47 4.88
CA GLU A 34 4.83 -3.45 3.67
C GLU A 34 5.29 -2.04 3.30
N VAL A 35 4.41 -1.04 3.40
CA VAL A 35 4.77 0.38 3.17
C VAL A 35 5.81 0.85 4.18
N ASP A 36 5.66 0.51 5.46
CA ASP A 36 6.62 0.88 6.49
C ASP A 36 7.96 0.17 6.29
N HIS A 37 7.96 -1.09 5.85
CA HIS A 37 9.17 -1.80 5.47
C HIS A 37 9.89 -1.13 4.30
N LEU A 38 9.19 -0.81 3.21
CA LEU A 38 9.74 -0.09 2.07
C LEU A 38 10.32 1.28 2.46
N ARG A 39 9.68 1.99 3.39
CA ARG A 39 10.20 3.27 3.91
C ARG A 39 11.53 3.09 4.64
N LEU A 40 11.66 2.02 5.44
CA LEU A 40 12.92 1.71 6.13
C LEU A 40 14.03 1.37 5.14
N GLU A 41 13.76 0.50 4.17
CA GLU A 41 14.72 0.14 3.13
C GLU A 41 15.17 1.35 2.30
N LEU A 42 14.22 2.18 1.88
CA LEU A 42 14.51 3.41 1.13
C LEU A 42 15.36 4.38 1.96
N THR A 43 15.09 4.48 3.26
CA THR A 43 15.87 5.33 4.16
C THR A 43 17.30 4.82 4.29
N ALA A 44 17.49 3.52 4.50
CA ALA A 44 18.81 2.89 4.56
C ALA A 44 19.57 3.07 3.25
N LEU A 45 18.90 2.88 2.11
CA LEU A 45 19.49 3.07 0.78
C LEU A 45 19.90 4.53 0.56
N LYS A 46 19.04 5.50 0.89
CA LYS A 46 19.38 6.93 0.80
C LYS A 46 20.62 7.27 1.61
N GLN A 47 20.68 6.83 2.86
CA GLN A 47 21.84 7.06 3.73
C GLN A 47 23.12 6.44 3.14
N PHE A 48 23.05 5.19 2.69
CA PHE A 48 24.17 4.52 2.03
C PHE A 48 24.65 5.29 0.79
N MET A 49 23.72 5.75 -0.04
CA MET A 49 24.04 6.50 -1.26
C MET A 49 24.63 7.88 -0.95
N THR A 50 24.15 8.58 0.07
CA THR A 50 24.74 9.86 0.51
C THR A 50 26.18 9.69 1.00
N VAL A 51 26.48 8.60 1.72
CA VAL A 51 27.86 8.30 2.15
C VAL A 51 28.74 7.91 0.97
N SER A 52 28.23 7.06 0.08
CA SER A 52 29.00 6.50 -1.05
C SER A 52 29.18 7.50 -2.20
N ASN A 53 28.25 8.43 -2.36
CA ASN A 53 28.28 9.49 -3.36
C ASN A 53 27.70 10.79 -2.78
N PRO A 54 28.53 11.69 -2.25
CA PRO A 54 28.08 12.94 -1.63
C PRO A 54 27.21 13.82 -2.53
N SER A 55 27.42 13.77 -3.86
CA SER A 55 26.63 14.53 -4.84
C SER A 55 25.20 13.99 -5.02
N PHE A 56 24.93 12.77 -4.55
CA PHE A 56 23.62 12.15 -4.65
C PHE A 56 22.54 12.95 -3.93
N ALA A 57 22.84 13.53 -2.76
CA ALA A 57 21.86 14.31 -2.00
C ALA A 57 21.33 15.53 -2.79
N GLU A 58 22.17 16.14 -3.62
CA GLU A 58 21.82 17.30 -4.44
C GLU A 58 21.07 16.89 -5.72
N GLN A 59 21.44 15.76 -6.32
CA GLN A 59 20.87 15.28 -7.59
C GLN A 59 19.57 14.49 -7.40
N PHE A 60 19.41 13.81 -6.26
CA PHE A 60 18.30 12.90 -6.01
C PHE A 60 16.91 13.54 -6.15
N PRO A 61 16.64 14.77 -5.63
CA PRO A 61 15.34 15.41 -5.81
C PRO A 61 14.94 15.56 -7.28
N GLN A 62 15.89 15.96 -8.14
CA GLN A 62 15.64 16.13 -9.57
C GLN A 62 15.42 14.79 -10.28
N ILE A 63 16.17 13.76 -9.89
CA ILE A 63 15.99 12.39 -10.41
C ILE A 63 14.61 11.86 -10.01
N LEU A 64 14.20 12.07 -8.76
CA LEU A 64 12.91 11.63 -8.24
C LEU A 64 11.75 12.32 -8.96
N GLU A 65 11.84 13.64 -9.17
CA GLU A 65 10.82 14.41 -9.90
C GLU A 65 10.64 13.90 -11.33
N LYS A 66 11.74 13.63 -12.05
CA LYS A 66 11.69 13.01 -13.39
C LYS A 66 11.04 11.63 -13.36
N ALA A 67 11.43 10.79 -12.40
CA ALA A 67 10.89 9.45 -12.27
C ALA A 67 9.38 9.45 -11.95
N ILE A 68 8.91 10.39 -11.13
CA ILE A 68 7.47 10.57 -10.84
C ILE A 68 6.72 10.92 -12.12
N HIS A 69 7.21 11.90 -12.89
CA HIS A 69 6.59 12.28 -14.17
C HIS A 69 6.57 11.16 -15.20
N GLU A 70 7.58 10.29 -15.24
CA GLU A 70 7.63 9.15 -16.17
C GLU A 70 6.64 8.04 -15.79
N VAL A 71 6.37 7.85 -14.50
CA VAL A 71 5.49 6.80 -13.99
C VAL A 71 4.03 7.26 -13.90
N ASP A 72 3.79 8.52 -13.54
CA ASP A 72 2.47 9.13 -13.42
C ASP A 72 2.46 10.56 -13.99
N PRO A 73 2.30 10.72 -15.33
CA PRO A 73 2.37 12.02 -15.98
C PRO A 73 1.23 12.98 -15.60
N GLU A 74 0.15 12.51 -14.94
CA GLU A 74 -1.06 13.30 -14.65
C GLU A 74 -1.18 13.78 -13.18
N SER A 75 -0.19 13.52 -12.32
CA SER A 75 -0.26 13.80 -10.86
C SER A 75 -0.05 15.27 -10.41
N HIS A 76 -0.06 16.25 -11.33
CA HIS A 76 0.22 17.68 -11.03
C HIS A 76 -0.94 18.63 -11.32
#